data_AF-A0A529SGG5-F1
#
_entry.id   AF-A0A529SGG5-F1
#
_cell.length_a   1.000
_cell.length_b   1.000
_cell.length_c   1.000
_cell.angle_alpha   90.00
_cell.angle_beta   90.00
_cell.angle_gamma   90.00
#
_symmetry.space_group_name_H-M   'P 1'
#
loop_
_entity.id
_entity.type
_entity.pdbx_description
1 polymer ?
#
loop_
_entity_poly.entity_id
_entity_poly.type
_entity_poly.pdbx_seq_one_letter_code
_entity_poly.pdbx_strand_id
1 'polypeptide(L)'
;AIAVANIDEVIKLIRTAPDPQTAREQLMERRWPSHDVAPLIKLIDDPRHRINEDGTYNLSEEQARAILDLRLQRLTALGRDEIADELNKIGAEIIDFLDILSSRARIQQIVKDELIAVRDEFGTPRRT
;
A
#
# COMPACT_ATOMS: atom_id res chain seq x y z
N ALA A 1 5.13 0.03 5.29
CA ALA A 1 5.61 -1.26 4.76
C ALA A 1 7.14 -1.39 4.84
N ILE A 2 7.92 -0.74 3.95
CA ILE A 2 9.40 -0.75 3.99
C ILE A 2 9.93 -0.21 5.31
N ALA A 3 9.33 0.90 5.76
CA ALA A 3 9.66 1.51 7.05
C ALA A 3 9.15 0.72 8.26
N VAL A 4 8.33 -0.32 8.10
CA VAL A 4 7.93 -1.22 9.21
C VAL A 4 8.87 -2.42 9.29
N ALA A 5 9.23 -3.00 8.13
CA ALA A 5 10.23 -4.06 8.01
C ALA A 5 11.65 -3.59 8.41
N ASN A 6 11.98 -2.31 8.17
CA ASN A 6 13.30 -1.72 8.47
C ASN A 6 13.21 -0.60 9.51
N ILE A 7 12.17 -0.60 10.35
CA ILE A 7 11.83 0.52 11.21
C ILE A 7 12.90 0.91 12.23
N ASP A 8 13.66 -0.07 12.74
CA ASP A 8 14.70 0.21 13.72
C ASP A 8 15.88 0.95 13.06
N GLU A 9 16.20 0.62 11.79
CA GLU A 9 17.19 1.34 10.99
C GLU A 9 16.69 2.72 10.57
N VAL A 10 15.41 2.86 10.25
CA VAL A 10 14.75 4.17 9.99
C VAL A 10 14.83 5.06 11.24
N ILE A 11 14.47 4.55 12.41
CA ILE A 11 14.55 5.29 13.67
C ILE A 11 15.99 5.68 13.98
N LYS A 12 16.94 4.76 13.80
CA LYS A 12 18.36 5.03 14.03
C LYS A 12 18.84 6.18 13.13
N LEU A 13 18.52 6.13 11.84
CA LEU A 13 18.85 7.18 10.88
C LEU A 13 18.26 8.54 11.29
N ILE A 14 16.96 8.58 11.60
CA ILE A 14 16.26 9.81 12.03
C ILE A 14 16.89 10.37 13.32
N ARG A 15 17.27 9.50 14.27
CA ARG A 15 17.92 9.92 15.53
C ARG A 15 19.35 10.42 15.36
N THR A 16 20.06 9.99 14.33
CA THR A 16 21.43 10.45 14.03
C THR A 16 21.47 11.68 13.14
N ALA A 17 20.39 11.98 12.43
CA ALA A 17 20.32 13.13 11.55
C ALA A 17 20.28 14.45 12.37
N PRO A 18 20.98 15.51 11.93
CA PRO A 18 21.02 16.79 12.63
C PRO A 18 19.69 17.54 12.59
N ASP A 19 18.90 17.35 11.54
CA ASP A 19 17.63 18.04 11.32
C ASP A 19 16.68 17.20 10.43
N PRO A 20 15.38 17.54 10.37
CA PRO A 20 14.40 16.79 9.59
C PRO A 20 14.64 16.79 8.08
N GLN A 21 15.22 17.86 7.53
CA GLN A 21 15.52 17.92 6.10
C GLN A 21 16.63 16.93 5.76
N THR A 22 17.72 16.92 6.54
CA THR A 22 18.80 15.94 6.39
C THR A 22 18.31 14.51 6.57
N ALA A 23 17.44 14.25 7.55
CA ALA A 23 16.85 12.92 7.75
C ALA A 23 16.08 12.46 6.51
N ARG A 24 15.25 13.34 5.94
CA ARG A 24 14.46 13.07 4.74
C ARG A 24 15.34 12.76 3.53
N GLU A 25 16.36 13.57 3.28
CA GLU A 25 17.31 13.36 2.18
C GLU A 25 18.01 11.99 2.32
N GLN A 26 18.48 11.67 3.53
CA GLN A 26 19.10 10.36 3.81
C GLN A 26 18.12 9.18 3.66
N LEU A 27 16.85 9.34 4.05
CA LEU A 27 15.82 8.31 3.85
C LEU A 27 15.60 8.02 2.37
N MET A 28 15.65 9.03 1.50
CA MET A 28 15.46 8.91 0.06
C MET A 28 16.69 8.33 -0.65
N GLU A 29 17.89 8.78 -0.29
CA GLU A 29 19.15 8.33 -0.90
C GLU A 29 19.50 6.88 -0.54
N ARG A 30 19.17 6.47 0.69
CA ARG A 30 19.48 5.13 1.17
C ARG A 30 18.70 4.06 0.39
N ARG A 31 19.40 2.98 0.05
CA ARG A 31 18.84 1.76 -0.52
C ARG A 31 18.28 0.88 0.59
N TRP A 32 16.96 0.73 0.64
CA TRP A 32 16.28 -0.08 1.65
C TRP A 32 15.99 -1.50 1.15
N PRO A 33 16.21 -2.55 1.95
CA PRO A 33 15.80 -3.90 1.59
C PRO A 33 14.29 -3.98 1.34
N SER A 34 13.89 -4.56 0.20
CA SER A 34 12.47 -4.58 -0.25
C SER A 34 11.80 -5.95 -0.19
N HIS A 35 12.50 -7.00 0.25
CA HIS A 35 12.07 -8.40 0.18
C HIS A 35 10.61 -8.65 0.58
N ASP A 36 10.16 -8.14 1.74
CA ASP A 36 8.80 -8.37 2.24
C ASP A 36 7.71 -7.65 1.44
N VAL A 37 8.05 -6.55 0.79
CA VAL A 37 7.09 -5.66 0.11
C VAL A 37 7.21 -5.69 -1.40
N ALA A 38 8.22 -6.39 -1.92
CA ALA A 38 8.50 -6.50 -3.34
C ALA A 38 7.30 -6.99 -4.15
N PRO A 39 6.48 -7.97 -3.68
CA PRO A 39 5.26 -8.35 -4.38
C PRO A 39 4.27 -7.18 -4.55
N LEU A 40 4.10 -6.36 -3.51
CA LEU A 40 3.17 -5.23 -3.53
C LEU A 40 3.68 -4.09 -4.42
N ILE A 41 4.98 -3.78 -4.38
CA ILE A 41 5.57 -2.77 -5.26
C ILE A 41 5.42 -3.17 -6.72
N LYS A 42 5.60 -4.47 -7.04
CA LYS A 42 5.38 -5.00 -8.38
C LYS A 42 3.91 -4.92 -8.82
N LEU A 43 2.95 -5.06 -7.90
CA LEU A 43 1.53 -4.93 -8.20
C LEU A 43 1.14 -3.48 -8.54
N ILE A 44 1.76 -2.50 -7.89
CA ILE A 44 1.52 -1.08 -8.16
C ILE A 44 2.07 -0.67 -9.53
N ASP A 45 3.18 -1.28 -9.97
CA ASP A 45 3.87 -1.01 -11.24
C ASP A 45 4.09 0.49 -11.53
N ASP A 46 4.44 1.27 -10.51
CA ASP A 46 4.76 2.69 -10.68
C ASP A 46 6.09 2.84 -11.45
N PRO A 47 6.09 3.40 -12.68
CA PRO A 47 7.30 3.56 -13.47
C PRO A 47 8.33 4.50 -12.84
N ARG A 48 7.91 5.37 -11.91
CA ARG A 48 8.79 6.35 -11.24
C ARG A 48 9.50 5.79 -10.01
N HIS A 49 8.97 4.71 -9.42
CA HIS A 49 9.47 4.17 -8.16
C HIS A 49 9.57 2.64 -8.24
N ARG A 50 10.57 2.19 -9.02
CA ARG A 50 10.83 0.76 -9.24
C ARG A 50 11.81 0.20 -8.21
N ILE A 51 11.73 -1.11 -7.98
CA ILE A 51 12.75 -1.85 -7.24
C ILE A 51 14.04 -1.84 -8.05
N ASN A 52 15.15 -1.55 -7.40
CA ASN A 52 16.48 -1.62 -7.99
C ASN A 52 16.84 -3.08 -8.33
N GLU A 53 17.76 -3.28 -9.28
CA GLU A 53 18.18 -4.62 -9.72
C GLU A 53 18.79 -5.48 -8.59
N ASP A 54 19.31 -4.82 -7.54
CA ASP A 54 19.88 -5.45 -6.35
C ASP A 54 18.83 -5.83 -5.28
N GLY A 55 17.54 -5.68 -5.58
CA GLY A 55 16.44 -5.99 -4.65
C GLY A 55 16.22 -4.92 -3.57
N THR A 56 16.83 -3.74 -3.74
CA THR A 56 16.60 -2.59 -2.84
C THR A 56 15.60 -1.60 -3.41
N TYR A 57 15.13 -0.68 -2.58
CA TYR A 57 14.18 0.35 -2.95
C TYR A 57 14.59 1.70 -2.36
N ASN A 58 14.44 2.76 -3.16
CA ASN A 58 14.65 4.15 -2.74
C ASN A 58 13.29 4.79 -2.46
N LEU A 59 13.17 5.43 -1.29
CA LEU A 59 11.93 6.07 -0.87
C LEU A 59 11.67 7.35 -1.67
N SER A 60 10.42 7.59 -2.03
CA SER A 60 9.99 8.86 -2.59
C SER A 60 9.98 9.97 -1.53
N GLU A 61 9.97 11.23 -1.97
CA GLU A 61 9.86 12.38 -1.07
C GLU A 61 8.60 12.32 -0.19
N GLU A 62 7.47 11.92 -0.79
CA GLU A 62 6.19 11.78 -0.09
C GLU A 62 6.25 10.67 0.97
N GLN A 63 6.89 9.55 0.65
CA GLN A 63 7.08 8.44 1.59
C GLN A 63 8.00 8.83 2.74
N ALA A 64 9.12 9.51 2.46
CA ALA A 64 10.05 9.97 3.48
C ALA A 64 9.37 10.98 4.42
N ARG A 65 8.56 11.91 3.88
CA ARG A 65 7.76 12.83 4.69
C ARG A 65 6.74 12.10 5.57
N ALA A 66 6.00 11.15 4.99
CA ALA A 66 5.02 10.36 5.74
C ALA A 66 5.67 9.58 6.90
N ILE A 67 6.90 9.09 6.72
CA ILE A 67 7.66 8.42 7.78
C ILE A 67 8.02 9.38 8.91
N LEU A 68 8.46 10.60 8.60
CA LEU A 68 8.79 11.62 9.61
C LEU A 68 7.55 12.10 10.38
N ASP A 69 6.38 12.08 9.73
CA ASP A 69 5.10 12.43 10.34
C ASP A 69 4.48 11.29 11.19
N LEU A 70 5.13 10.11 11.24
CA LEU A 70 4.66 9.00 12.08
C LEU A 70 4.72 9.36 13.56
N ARG A 71 3.62 9.08 14.26
CA ARG A 71 3.54 9.24 15.71
C ARG A 71 4.14 8.04 16.43
N LEU A 72 4.79 8.25 17.58
CA LEU A 72 5.46 7.22 18.37
C LEU A 72 4.57 6.01 18.70
N GLN A 73 3.25 6.18 18.87
CA GLN A 73 2.36 5.03 19.13
C GLN A 73 2.34 4.00 17.98
N ARG A 74 2.63 4.42 16.74
CA ARG A 74 2.74 3.53 15.58
C ARG A 74 3.99 2.64 15.60
N LEU A 75 4.93 2.90 16.52
CA LEU A 75 6.14 2.10 16.69
C LEU A 75 5.94 0.89 17.61
N THR A 76 4.82 0.84 18.35
CA THR A 76 4.45 -0.31 19.19
C THR A 76 4.25 -1.56 18.35
N ALA A 77 4.36 -2.75 18.95
CA ALA A 77 4.10 -4.01 18.24
C ALA A 77 2.72 -4.01 17.60
N LEU A 78 1.68 -3.65 18.36
CA LEU A 78 0.31 -3.54 17.86
C LEU A 78 0.18 -2.54 16.70
N GLY A 79 0.79 -1.36 16.83
CA GLY A 79 0.75 -0.35 15.76
C GLY A 79 1.47 -0.80 14.48
N ARG A 80 2.53 -1.61 14.59
CA ARG A 80 3.21 -2.21 13.43
C ARG A 80 2.33 -3.27 12.78
N ASP A 81 1.72 -4.14 13.58
CA ASP A 81 0.84 -5.21 13.10
C ASP A 81 -0.36 -4.64 12.36
N GLU A 82 -1.01 -3.60 12.91
CA GLU A 82 -2.11 -2.89 12.24
C GLU A 82 -1.72 -2.35 10.86
N ILE A 83 -0.53 -1.73 10.74
CA ILE A 83 -0.05 -1.19 9.46
C ILE A 83 0.25 -2.33 8.47
N ALA A 84 0.79 -3.45 8.96
CA ALA A 84 1.07 -4.62 8.12
C ALA A 84 -0.22 -5.26 7.61
N ASP A 85 -1.23 -5.40 8.47
CA ASP A 85 -2.54 -5.93 8.11
C ASP A 85 -3.28 -5.03 7.12
N GLU A 86 -3.26 -3.71 7.34
CA GLU A 86 -3.86 -2.74 6.41
C GLU A 86 -3.18 -2.80 5.04
N LEU A 87 -1.85 -2.88 5.01
CA LEU A 87 -1.09 -3.04 3.77
C LEU A 87 -1.48 -4.32 3.03
N ASN A 88 -1.55 -5.45 3.72
CA ASN A 88 -1.91 -6.74 3.13
C ASN A 88 -3.34 -6.71 2.58
N LYS A 89 -4.27 -6.09 3.31
CA LYS A 89 -5.66 -5.91 2.88
C LYS A 89 -5.74 -5.09 1.59
N ILE A 90 -5.07 -3.93 1.55
CA ILE A 90 -5.02 -3.08 0.35
C ILE A 90 -4.39 -3.86 -0.82
N GLY A 91 -3.32 -4.62 -0.58
CA GLY A 91 -2.71 -5.49 -1.58
C GLY A 91 -3.69 -6.51 -2.16
N ALA A 92 -4.48 -7.16 -1.31
CA ALA A 92 -5.51 -8.11 -1.74
C ALA A 92 -6.63 -7.44 -2.56
N GLU A 93 -7.07 -6.24 -2.16
CA GLU A 93 -8.05 -5.46 -2.90
C GLU A 93 -7.53 -5.06 -4.29
N ILE A 94 -6.26 -4.63 -4.39
CA ILE A 94 -5.63 -4.31 -5.68
C ILE A 94 -5.63 -5.53 -6.60
N ILE A 95 -5.25 -6.71 -6.09
CA ILE A 95 -5.26 -7.96 -6.88
C ILE A 95 -6.67 -8.26 -7.38
N ASP A 96 -7.68 -8.15 -6.52
CA ASP A 96 -9.06 -8.43 -6.89
C ASP A 96 -9.57 -7.45 -7.97
N PHE A 97 -9.28 -6.16 -7.81
CA PHE A 97 -9.64 -5.14 -8.78
C PHE A 97 -8.94 -5.35 -10.13
N LEU A 98 -7.66 -5.70 -10.13
CA LEU A 98 -6.94 -6.01 -11.36
C LEU A 98 -7.52 -7.25 -12.06
N ASP A 99 -7.91 -8.29 -11.31
CA ASP A 99 -8.56 -9.46 -11.89
C ASP A 99 -9.92 -9.10 -12.51
N ILE A 100 -10.74 -8.29 -11.83
CA ILE A 100 -11.99 -7.76 -12.37
C ILE A 100 -11.73 -6.99 -13.67
N LEU A 101 -10.79 -6.05 -13.67
CA LEU A 101 -10.46 -5.22 -14.84
C LEU A 101 -9.94 -6.05 -16.02
N SER A 102 -9.23 -7.15 -15.75
CA SER A 102 -8.70 -8.05 -16.77
C SER A 102 -9.77 -8.92 -17.44
N SER A 103 -10.89 -9.17 -16.76
CA SER A 103 -11.92 -10.11 -17.19
C SER A 103 -13.24 -9.42 -17.49
N ARG A 104 -13.51 -9.18 -18.77
CA ARG A 104 -14.81 -8.66 -19.23
C ARG A 104 -15.99 -9.50 -18.75
N ALA A 105 -15.83 -10.82 -18.69
CA ALA A 105 -16.86 -11.73 -18.18
C ALA A 105 -17.15 -11.47 -16.69
N ARG A 106 -16.09 -11.28 -15.88
CA ARG A 106 -16.22 -10.96 -14.45
C ARG A 106 -16.93 -9.64 -14.23
N ILE A 107 -16.60 -8.60 -15.01
CA ILE A 107 -17.31 -7.31 -14.98
C ILE A 107 -18.80 -7.48 -15.28
N GLN A 108 -19.15 -8.19 -16.35
CA GLN A 108 -20.55 -8.40 -16.72
C GLN A 108 -21.33 -9.21 -15.67
N GLN A 109 -20.67 -10.18 -15.04
CA GLN A 109 -21.26 -10.97 -13.97
C GLN A 109 -21.58 -10.09 -12.75
N ILE A 110 -20.63 -9.26 -12.31
CA ILE A 110 -20.82 -8.31 -11.20
C ILE A 110 -22.00 -7.37 -11.49
N VAL A 111 -22.03 -6.74 -12.67
CA VAL A 111 -23.13 -5.84 -13.06
C VAL A 111 -24.47 -6.56 -13.07
N LYS A 112 -24.52 -7.80 -13.58
CA LYS A 112 -25.75 -8.58 -13.61
C LYS A 112 -26.25 -8.92 -12.20
N ASP A 113 -25.35 -9.34 -11.32
CA ASP A 113 -25.68 -9.71 -9.94
C ASP A 113 -26.14 -8.50 -9.14
N GLU A 114 -25.51 -7.34 -9.32
CA GLU A 114 -25.95 -6.08 -8.70
C GLU A 114 -27.33 -5.65 -9.20
N LEU A 115 -27.61 -5.75 -10.50
CA LEU A 115 -28.94 -5.46 -11.05
C LEU A 115 -30.02 -6.41 -10.55
N ILE A 116 -29.68 -7.69 -10.38
CA ILE A 116 -30.59 -8.69 -9.80
C ILE A 116 -30.87 -8.37 -8.33
N ALA A 117 -29.84 -8.04 -7.55
CA ALA A 117 -30.01 -7.65 -6.15
C ALA A 117 -30.93 -6.44 -5.99
N VAL A 118 -30.74 -5.39 -6.80
CA VAL A 118 -31.61 -4.20 -6.81
C VAL A 118 -33.03 -4.55 -7.23
N ARG A 119 -33.22 -5.40 -8.25
CA ARG A 119 -34.55 -5.88 -8.66
C ARG A 119 -35.24 -6.63 -7.52
N ASP A 120 -34.52 -7.46 -6.79
CA ASP A 120 -35.09 -8.29 -5.74
C ASP A 120 -35.38 -7.49 -4.47
N GLU A 121 -34.59 -6.45 -4.19
CA GLU A 121 -34.79 -5.55 -3.06
C GLU A 121 -35.92 -4.53 -3.30
N PHE A 122 -36.05 -4.00 -4.51
CA PHE A 122 -36.97 -2.89 -4.83
C PHE A 122 -38.09 -3.23 -5.83
N GLY A 123 -38.16 -4.48 -6.30
CA GLY A 123 -39.13 -4.93 -7.29
C GLY A 123 -40.56 -4.84 -6.76
N THR A 124 -41.41 -4.10 -7.47
CA THR A 124 -42.85 -4.04 -7.18
C THR A 124 -43.65 -4.63 -8.34
N PRO A 125 -44.79 -5.30 -8.07
CA PRO A 125 -45.67 -5.79 -9.13
C PRO A 125 -46.13 -4.65 -10.05
N ARG A 126 -46.28 -4.98 -11.33
CA ARG A 126 -46.78 -4.03 -12.32
C ARG A 126 -48.19 -3.57 -11.92
N ARG A 127 -48.37 -2.25 -11.81
CA ARG A 127 -49.64 -1.64 -11.37
C ARG A 127 -50.71 -1.53 -12.47
N THR A 128 -50.33 -1.74 -13.73
CA THR A 128 -51.20 -1.60 -14.91
C THR A 128 -51.06 -2.76 -15.87
#